data_AF-A0A833LY18-F1
#
_entry.id   AF-A0A833LY18-F1
#
_cell.length_a   1.000
_cell.length_b   1.000
_cell.length_c   1.000
_cell.angle_alpha   90.00
_cell.angle_beta   90.00
_cell.angle_gamma   90.00
#
_symmetry.space_group_name_H-M   'P 1'
#
loop_
_entity.id
_entity.type
_entity.pdbx_description
1 polymer ?
#
loop_
_entity_poly.entity_id
_entity_poly.type
_entity_poly.pdbx_seq_one_letter_code
_entity_poly.pdbx_strand_id
1 'polypeptide(L)'
;MISSSAASHSLFYSRYTMEPWLKDYYGQHARLGELAVRLQKGLEDGQDEAALISVLAELMAVLRLHLALEDHVLYPVLRQSQVAGVAAKAKQFQDEMGSLLPVVVGFIDRWYSVNAVRENAAVFQKEAAGLLEALFTRVRRENQELYPMAEGARI
;
A
#
# COMPACT_ATOMS: atom_id res chain seq x y z
N MET A 1 -7.82 34.28 -18.39
CA MET A 1 -7.27 34.55 -17.04
C MET A 1 -7.50 33.32 -16.21
N ILE A 2 -6.43 32.58 -15.91
CA ILE A 2 -6.46 31.32 -15.15
C ILE A 2 -6.14 31.65 -13.69
N SER A 3 -7.02 31.30 -12.76
CA SER A 3 -6.82 31.31 -11.30
C SER A 3 -8.01 30.53 -10.71
N SER A 4 -7.94 29.61 -9.76
CA SER A 4 -6.87 29.06 -8.92
C SER A 4 -7.46 27.75 -8.34
N SER A 5 -6.79 26.61 -8.51
CA SER A 5 -7.20 25.33 -7.90
C SER A 5 -6.01 24.52 -7.37
N ALA A 6 -4.81 25.11 -7.30
CA ALA A 6 -3.59 24.42 -6.87
C ALA A 6 -3.24 24.64 -5.39
N ALA A 7 -4.02 25.42 -4.64
CA ALA A 7 -3.68 25.79 -3.26
C ALA A 7 -4.02 24.71 -2.22
N SER A 8 -4.87 23.73 -2.54
CA SER A 8 -5.37 22.78 -1.53
C SER A 8 -4.49 21.52 -1.34
N HIS A 9 -3.56 21.24 -2.26
CA HIS A 9 -2.65 20.08 -2.13
C HIS A 9 -1.34 20.39 -1.37
N SER A 10 -0.99 21.68 -1.20
CA SER A 10 0.32 22.08 -0.66
C SER A 10 0.34 22.34 0.84
N LEU A 11 -0.81 22.40 1.52
CA LEU A 11 -0.89 22.79 2.93
C LEU A 11 -0.88 21.63 3.93
N PHE A 12 -0.88 20.38 3.46
CA PHE A 12 -0.84 19.21 4.36
C PHE A 12 0.59 18.81 4.78
N TYR A 13 1.62 19.21 4.04
CA TYR A 13 3.00 18.75 4.25
C TYR A 13 3.89 19.69 5.08
N SER A 14 3.37 20.80 5.62
CA SER A 14 4.22 21.89 6.15
C SER A 14 4.37 21.99 7.67
N ARG A 15 4.03 20.96 8.47
CA ARG A 15 4.19 21.05 9.94
C ARG A 15 4.95 19.94 10.66
N TYR A 16 5.39 18.90 9.95
CA TYR A 16 6.31 17.90 10.48
C TYR A 16 7.40 17.69 9.44
N THR A 17 8.65 17.97 9.81
CA THR A 17 9.79 17.41 9.08
C THR A 17 9.69 15.90 9.25
N MET A 18 9.17 15.22 8.23
CA MET A 18 9.11 13.76 8.18
C MET A 18 10.50 13.20 8.45
N GLU A 19 10.61 12.26 9.38
CA GLU A 19 11.89 11.59 9.63
C GLU A 19 12.39 10.96 8.31
N PRO A 20 13.67 11.13 7.94
CA PRO A 20 14.17 10.71 6.63
C PRO A 20 13.91 9.25 6.28
N TRP A 21 13.82 8.38 7.29
CA TRP A 21 13.60 6.95 7.13
C TRP A 21 12.13 6.55 6.89
N LEU A 22 11.15 7.40 7.25
CA LEU A 22 9.73 7.17 6.97
C LEU A 22 9.29 7.69 5.60
N LYS A 23 10.03 8.66 5.05
CA LYS A 23 9.73 9.26 3.73
C LYS A 23 9.55 8.21 2.63
N ASP A 24 10.37 7.17 2.65
CA ASP A 24 10.31 6.10 1.65
C ASP A 24 9.02 5.27 1.77
N TYR A 25 8.51 5.06 2.98
CA TYR A 25 7.24 4.34 3.20
C TYR A 25 6.04 5.15 2.68
N TYR A 26 5.99 6.46 2.95
CA TYR A 26 4.95 7.32 2.37
C TYR A 26 5.04 7.36 0.83
N GLY A 27 6.25 7.38 0.27
CA GLY A 27 6.47 7.29 -1.17
C GLY A 27 5.94 5.96 -1.76
N GLN A 28 6.20 4.85 -1.08
CA GLN A 28 5.66 3.53 -1.45
C GLN A 28 4.13 3.51 -1.37
N HIS A 29 3.53 4.05 -0.30
CA HIS A 29 2.07 4.16 -0.17
C HIS A 29 1.44 4.97 -1.30
N ALA A 30 2.04 6.10 -1.67
CA ALA A 30 1.57 6.92 -2.77
C ALA A 30 1.59 6.15 -4.10
N ARG A 31 2.68 5.44 -4.39
CA ARG A 31 2.81 4.62 -5.61
C ARG A 31 1.84 3.44 -5.61
N LEU A 32 1.65 2.77 -4.47
CA LEU A 32 0.67 1.70 -4.30
C LEU A 32 -0.74 2.21 -4.59
N GLY A 33 -1.09 3.39 -4.07
CA GLY A 33 -2.39 4.03 -4.33
C GLY A 33 -2.59 4.39 -5.80
N GLU A 34 -1.58 4.96 -6.46
CA GLU A 34 -1.62 5.28 -7.90
C GLU A 34 -1.89 4.03 -8.75
N LEU A 35 -1.15 2.95 -8.49
CA LEU A 35 -1.28 1.69 -9.23
C LEU A 35 -2.60 0.98 -8.95
N ALA A 36 -3.08 1.03 -7.70
CA ALA A 36 -4.38 0.50 -7.32
C ALA A 36 -5.52 1.20 -8.08
N VAL A 37 -5.50 2.55 -8.11
CA VAL A 37 -6.49 3.34 -8.86
C VAL A 37 -6.40 3.04 -10.36
N ARG A 38 -5.18 2.92 -10.91
CA ARG A 38 -4.99 2.59 -12.33
C ARG A 38 -5.54 1.21 -12.67
N LEU A 39 -5.30 0.21 -11.82
CA LEU A 39 -5.82 -1.15 -12.00
C LEU A 39 -7.35 -1.17 -11.92
N GLN A 40 -7.92 -0.51 -10.90
CA GLN A 40 -9.37 -0.41 -10.73
C GLN A 40 -10.03 0.26 -11.94
N LYS A 41 -9.50 1.39 -12.39
CA LYS A 41 -10.01 2.07 -13.59
C LYS A 41 -9.88 1.19 -14.83
N GLY A 42 -8.76 0.48 -15.00
CA GLY A 42 -8.59 -0.45 -16.12
C GLY A 42 -9.64 -1.56 -16.13
N LEU A 43 -10.01 -2.07 -14.96
CA LEU A 43 -11.08 -3.06 -14.80
C LEU A 43 -12.45 -2.47 -15.15
N GLU A 44 -12.75 -1.25 -14.72
CA GLU A 44 -14.01 -0.54 -14.98
C GLU A 44 -14.17 -0.16 -16.45
N ASP A 45 -13.10 0.29 -17.10
CA ASP A 45 -13.06 0.71 -18.50
C ASP A 45 -12.99 -0.50 -19.48
N GLY A 46 -12.81 -1.72 -18.97
CA GLY A 46 -12.69 -2.94 -19.77
C GLY A 46 -11.41 -2.99 -20.62
N GLN A 47 -10.27 -2.58 -20.04
CA GLN A 47 -8.97 -2.66 -20.72
C GLN A 47 -8.57 -4.11 -21.05
N ASP A 48 -7.69 -4.26 -22.05
CA ASP A 48 -7.17 -5.55 -22.45
C ASP A 48 -6.42 -6.26 -21.31
N GLU A 49 -6.45 -7.59 -21.30
CA GLU A 49 -5.92 -8.34 -20.16
C GLU A 49 -4.40 -8.18 -20.00
N ALA A 50 -3.67 -7.90 -21.08
CA ALA A 50 -2.22 -7.69 -21.02
C ALA A 50 -1.88 -6.36 -20.34
N ALA A 51 -2.65 -5.29 -20.60
CA ALA A 51 -2.53 -4.02 -19.90
C ALA A 51 -2.84 -4.18 -18.41
N LEU A 52 -3.92 -4.91 -18.06
CA LEU A 52 -4.27 -5.18 -16.67
C LEU A 52 -3.17 -5.95 -15.93
N ILE A 53 -2.62 -7.00 -16.56
CA ILE A 53 -1.53 -7.80 -15.99
C ILE A 53 -0.25 -6.98 -15.82
N SER A 54 0.04 -6.06 -16.74
CA SER A 54 1.20 -5.17 -16.63
C SER A 54 1.10 -4.25 -15.41
N VAL A 55 -0.05 -3.60 -15.21
CA VAL A 55 -0.31 -2.76 -14.03
C VAL A 55 -0.29 -3.58 -12.75
N LEU A 56 -0.89 -4.77 -12.79
CA LEU A 56 -0.89 -5.69 -11.67
C LEU A 56 0.54 -6.11 -11.29
N ALA A 57 1.38 -6.49 -12.24
CA ALA A 57 2.76 -6.89 -11.99
C ALA A 57 3.56 -5.77 -11.30
N GLU A 58 3.35 -4.52 -11.75
CA GLU A 58 3.96 -3.33 -11.16
C GLU A 58 3.48 -3.09 -9.72
N LEU A 59 2.17 -3.13 -9.49
CA LEU A 59 1.57 -3.00 -8.15
C LEU A 59 2.13 -4.04 -7.19
N MET A 60 2.21 -5.28 -7.65
CA MET A 60 2.67 -6.42 -6.86
C MET A 60 4.17 -6.35 -6.54
N ALA A 61 4.99 -5.83 -7.44
CA ALA A 61 6.42 -5.62 -7.18
C ALA A 61 6.62 -4.58 -6.06
N VAL A 62 5.92 -3.44 -6.13
CA VAL A 62 5.98 -2.40 -5.10
C VAL A 62 5.45 -2.94 -3.77
N LEU A 63 4.32 -3.66 -3.80
CA LEU A 63 3.69 -4.20 -2.59
C LEU A 63 4.58 -5.23 -1.89
N ARG A 64 5.19 -6.16 -2.63
CA ARG A 64 6.11 -7.15 -2.03
C ARG A 64 7.31 -6.48 -1.36
N LEU A 65 7.92 -5.49 -2.00
CA LEU A 65 9.05 -4.75 -1.42
C LEU A 65 8.61 -4.01 -0.15
N HIS A 66 7.48 -3.32 -0.22
CA HIS A 66 6.93 -2.57 0.91
C HIS A 66 6.67 -3.49 2.12
N LEU A 67 5.95 -4.59 1.93
CA LEU A 67 5.66 -5.56 2.99
C LEU A 67 6.94 -6.14 3.60
N ALA A 68 7.94 -6.46 2.77
CA ALA A 68 9.22 -6.98 3.26
C ALA A 68 9.97 -5.95 4.11
N LEU A 69 9.96 -4.67 3.72
CA LEU A 69 10.56 -3.60 4.52
C LEU A 69 9.83 -3.44 5.85
N GLU A 70 8.51 -3.54 5.86
CA GLU A 70 7.76 -3.43 7.11
C GLU A 70 8.07 -4.58 8.08
N ASP A 71 8.05 -5.82 7.59
CA ASP A 71 8.28 -7.01 8.40
C ASP A 71 9.70 -7.12 8.93
N HIS A 72 10.69 -6.78 8.10
CA HIS A 72 12.10 -6.97 8.43
C HIS A 72 12.79 -5.72 8.98
N VAL A 73 12.21 -4.53 8.81
CA VAL A 73 12.83 -3.26 9.22
C VAL A 73 11.91 -2.45 10.11
N LEU A 74 10.76 -1.97 9.60
CA LEU A 74 9.89 -1.05 10.35
C LEU A 74 9.42 -1.64 11.68
N TYR A 75 8.69 -2.75 11.64
CA TYR A 75 8.10 -3.32 12.85
C TYR A 75 9.19 -3.72 13.87
N PRO A 76 10.32 -4.37 13.49
CA PRO A 76 11.42 -4.61 14.41
C PRO A 76 11.99 -3.36 15.08
N VAL A 77 12.13 -2.25 14.35
CA VAL A 77 12.60 -0.97 14.90
C VAL A 77 11.58 -0.40 15.88
N LEU A 78 10.30 -0.33 15.49
CA LEU A 78 9.24 0.19 16.34
C LEU A 78 9.02 -0.62 17.62
N ARG A 79 9.20 -1.94 17.58
CA ARG A 79 9.10 -2.82 18.76
C ARG A 79 10.18 -2.55 19.82
N GLN A 80 11.30 -1.92 19.45
CA GLN A 80 12.37 -1.55 20.38
C GLN A 80 12.14 -0.18 21.03
N SER A 81 11.13 0.58 20.57
CA SER A 81 10.83 1.91 21.09
C SER A 81 10.45 1.86 22.57
N GLN A 82 11.02 2.78 23.35
CA GLN A 82 10.67 2.99 24.76
C GLN A 82 9.49 3.94 24.94
N VAL A 83 8.96 4.51 23.84
CA VAL A 83 7.81 5.41 23.88
C VAL A 83 6.55 4.59 24.10
N ALA A 84 5.78 5.01 25.11
CA ALA A 84 4.58 4.29 25.54
C ALA A 84 3.62 4.04 24.37
N GLY A 85 3.23 2.78 24.19
CA GLY A 85 2.25 2.35 23.18
C GLY A 85 2.81 2.07 21.79
N VAL A 86 4.00 2.57 21.42
CA VAL A 86 4.56 2.37 20.06
C VAL A 86 4.85 0.91 19.78
N ALA A 87 5.56 0.23 20.68
CA ALA A 87 5.90 -1.19 20.51
C ALA A 87 4.65 -2.08 20.43
N ALA A 88 3.63 -1.78 21.25
CA ALA A 88 2.37 -2.50 21.24
C ALA A 88 1.59 -2.29 19.93
N LYS A 89 1.55 -1.05 19.42
CA LYS A 89 0.91 -0.71 18.16
C LYS A 89 1.61 -1.37 16.98
N ALA A 90 2.94 -1.36 16.95
CA ALA A 90 3.72 -2.04 15.92
C ALA A 90 3.45 -3.55 15.90
N LYS A 91 3.40 -4.19 17.07
CA LYS A 91 3.01 -5.61 17.16
C LYS A 91 1.58 -5.84 16.65
N GLN A 92 0.63 -4.99 17.04
CA GLN A 92 -0.76 -5.08 16.57
C GLN A 92 -0.83 -5.02 15.04
N PHE A 93 -0.18 -4.04 14.42
CA PHE A 93 -0.18 -3.91 12.95
C PHE A 93 0.48 -5.10 12.27
N GLN A 94 1.60 -5.60 12.81
CA GLN A 94 2.26 -6.78 12.29
C GLN A 94 1.36 -8.03 12.39
N ASP A 95 0.69 -8.25 13.53
CA ASP A 95 -0.19 -9.40 13.72
C ASP A 95 -1.44 -9.31 12.82
N GLU A 96 -2.03 -8.13 12.69
CA GLU A 96 -3.25 -7.91 11.89
C GLU A 96 -2.98 -7.93 10.38
N MET A 97 -1.82 -7.44 9.93
CA MET A 97 -1.54 -7.18 8.51
C MET A 97 -0.39 -8.03 7.93
N GLY A 98 0.43 -8.67 8.76
CA GLY A 98 1.54 -9.53 8.32
C GLY A 98 1.11 -10.74 7.48
N SER A 99 -0.16 -11.14 7.54
CA SER A 99 -0.71 -12.21 6.71
C SER A 99 -0.99 -11.80 5.25
N LEU A 100 -0.79 -10.53 4.89
CA LEU A 100 -1.10 -10.05 3.53
C LEU A 100 -0.08 -10.54 2.49
N LEU A 101 1.20 -10.72 2.85
CA LEU A 101 2.23 -11.15 1.89
C LEU A 101 1.94 -12.54 1.28
N PRO A 102 1.56 -13.58 2.05
CA PRO A 102 1.11 -14.85 1.49
C PRO A 102 -0.10 -14.72 0.54
N VAL A 103 -1.07 -13.86 0.86
CA VAL A 103 -2.25 -13.61 0.01
C VAL A 103 -1.83 -12.98 -1.31
N VAL A 104 -0.91 -12.00 -1.26
CA VAL A 104 -0.33 -11.36 -2.45
C VAL A 104 0.39 -12.38 -3.33
N VAL A 105 1.21 -13.25 -2.74
CA VAL A 105 1.92 -14.31 -3.48
C VAL A 105 0.92 -15.25 -4.17
N GLY A 106 -0.06 -15.77 -3.44
CA GLY A 106 -1.07 -16.67 -4.01
C GLY A 106 -1.92 -16.01 -5.10
N PHE A 107 -2.23 -14.72 -4.97
CA PHE A 107 -2.95 -13.96 -6.00
C PHE A 107 -2.14 -13.89 -7.30
N ILE A 108 -0.85 -13.58 -7.21
CA ILE A 108 0.03 -13.47 -8.38
C ILE A 108 0.19 -14.82 -9.07
N ASP A 109 0.43 -15.88 -8.31
CA ASP A 109 0.59 -17.23 -8.85
C ASP A 109 -0.67 -17.71 -9.59
N ARG A 110 -1.84 -17.19 -9.22
CA ARG A 110 -3.11 -17.48 -9.89
C ARG A 110 -3.36 -16.63 -11.14
N TRP A 111 -2.98 -15.36 -11.12
CA TRP A 111 -3.43 -14.36 -12.11
C TRP A 111 -2.32 -13.81 -13.03
N TYR A 112 -1.13 -14.40 -13.04
CA TYR A 112 -0.01 -13.93 -13.89
C TYR A 112 -0.19 -14.16 -15.40
N SER A 113 -1.20 -14.93 -15.82
CA SER A 113 -1.43 -15.31 -17.22
C SER A 113 -2.66 -14.61 -17.81
N VAL A 114 -2.53 -14.12 -19.05
CA VAL A 114 -3.63 -13.53 -19.84
C VAL A 114 -4.80 -14.50 -19.97
N ASN A 115 -4.53 -15.79 -20.21
CA ASN A 115 -5.60 -16.78 -20.36
C ASN A 115 -6.36 -17.00 -19.06
N ALA A 116 -5.65 -17.04 -17.91
CA ALA A 116 -6.29 -17.22 -16.61
C ALA A 116 -7.28 -16.08 -16.33
N VAL A 117 -6.85 -14.84 -16.55
CA VAL A 117 -7.68 -13.63 -16.41
C VAL A 117 -8.87 -13.66 -17.38
N ARG A 118 -8.62 -13.94 -18.66
CA ARG A 118 -9.67 -13.97 -19.69
C ARG A 118 -10.77 -14.99 -19.40
N GLU A 119 -10.38 -16.21 -19.04
CA GLU A 119 -11.33 -17.31 -18.79
C GLU A 119 -12.14 -17.11 -17.50
N ASN A 120 -11.65 -16.27 -16.57
CA ASN A 120 -12.24 -16.11 -15.24
C ASN A 120 -12.39 -14.64 -14.82
N ALA A 121 -12.71 -13.75 -15.77
CA ALA A 121 -12.69 -12.30 -15.58
C ALA A 121 -13.47 -11.81 -14.35
N ALA A 122 -14.68 -12.34 -14.12
CA ALA A 122 -15.50 -11.96 -12.96
C ALA A 122 -14.86 -12.37 -11.62
N VAL A 123 -14.18 -13.53 -11.58
CA VAL A 123 -13.49 -14.01 -10.38
C VAL A 123 -12.24 -13.17 -10.15
N PHE A 124 -11.46 -12.89 -11.20
CA PHE A 124 -10.31 -12.00 -11.14
C PHE A 124 -10.70 -10.62 -10.60
N GLN A 125 -11.74 -10.00 -11.16
CA GLN A 125 -12.20 -8.68 -10.73
C GLN A 125 -12.61 -8.66 -9.25
N LYS A 126 -13.34 -9.69 -8.79
CA LYS A 126 -13.74 -9.82 -7.39
C LYS A 126 -12.54 -9.96 -6.45
N GLU A 127 -11.58 -10.81 -6.81
CA GLU A 127 -10.39 -11.03 -5.99
C GLU A 127 -9.46 -9.82 -5.99
N ALA A 128 -9.29 -9.16 -7.14
CA ALA A 128 -8.55 -7.92 -7.26
C ALA A 128 -9.16 -6.83 -6.37
N ALA A 129 -10.49 -6.65 -6.42
CA ALA A 129 -11.18 -5.70 -5.55
C ALA A 129 -10.97 -5.98 -4.06
N GLY A 130 -11.02 -7.26 -3.65
CA GLY A 130 -10.75 -7.64 -2.26
C GLY A 130 -9.32 -7.36 -1.82
N LEU A 131 -8.33 -7.63 -2.69
CA LEU A 131 -6.92 -7.33 -2.42
C LEU A 131 -6.68 -5.81 -2.34
N LEU A 132 -7.26 -5.03 -3.24
CA LEU A 132 -7.15 -3.57 -3.23
C LEU A 132 -7.79 -2.96 -1.99
N GLU A 133 -8.96 -3.44 -1.56
CA GLU A 133 -9.60 -2.97 -0.32
C GLU A 133 -8.74 -3.25 0.92
N ALA A 134 -8.16 -4.46 1.01
CA ALA A 134 -7.24 -4.81 2.10
C ALA A 134 -6.01 -3.90 2.11
N LEU A 135 -5.43 -3.64 0.93
CA LEU A 135 -4.29 -2.73 0.77
C LEU A 135 -4.64 -1.29 1.18
N PHE A 136 -5.75 -0.74 0.69
CA PHE A 136 -6.18 0.62 1.03
C PHE A 136 -6.46 0.77 2.52
N THR A 137 -7.08 -0.24 3.14
CA THR A 137 -7.34 -0.22 4.57
C THR A 137 -6.05 -0.24 5.39
N ARG A 138 -5.05 -1.03 5.00
CA ARG A 138 -3.73 -1.05 5.63
C ARG A 138 -3.03 0.31 5.51
N VAL A 139 -2.83 0.79 4.28
CA VAL A 139 -2.15 2.07 3.98
C VAL A 139 -2.79 3.24 4.73
N ARG A 140 -4.13 3.28 4.77
CA ARG A 140 -4.87 4.32 5.51
C ARG A 140 -4.56 4.26 7.01
N ARG A 141 -4.63 3.08 7.62
CA ARG A 141 -4.38 2.91 9.05
C ARG A 141 -2.93 3.19 9.43
N GLU A 142 -1.97 2.76 8.62
CA GLU A 142 -0.55 3.06 8.87
C GLU A 142 -0.27 4.56 8.82
N ASN A 143 -0.77 5.25 7.78
CA ASN A 143 -0.61 6.70 7.65
C ASN A 143 -1.29 7.50 8.76
N GLN A 144 -2.42 7.02 9.29
CA GLN A 144 -3.22 7.76 10.27
C GLN A 144 -2.89 7.41 11.71
N GLU A 145 -2.40 6.21 11.97
CA GLU A 145 -2.20 5.69 13.32
C GLU A 145 -0.72 5.39 13.60
N LEU A 146 -0.05 4.60 12.75
CA LEU A 146 1.27 4.05 13.06
C LEU A 146 2.40 5.05 12.80
N TYR A 147 2.45 5.64 11.60
CA TYR A 147 3.51 6.58 11.24
C TYR A 147 3.54 7.84 12.09
N PRO A 148 2.40 8.47 12.45
CA PRO A 148 2.42 9.59 13.40
C PRO A 148 3.00 9.24 14.77
N MET A 149 2.76 8.01 15.26
CA MET A 149 3.37 7.53 16.50
C MET A 149 4.88 7.29 16.35
N ALA A 150 5.30 6.76 15.21
CA ALA A 150 6.72 6.54 14.90
C ALA A 150 7.50 7.86 14.79
N GLU A 151 6.95 8.86 14.10
CA GLU A 151 7.53 10.21 13.98
C GLU A 151 7.64 10.90 15.35
N GLY A 152 6.57 10.82 16.16
CA GLY A 152 6.57 11.37 17.51
C GLY A 152 7.58 10.71 18.45
N ALA A 153 7.95 9.45 18.18
CA ALA A 153 8.90 8.70 18.98
C ALA A 153 10.37 8.98 18.65
N ARG A 154 10.67 9.65 17.52
CA ARG A 154 12.04 10.00 17.07
C ARG A 154 13.02 8.82 17.17
N ILE A 155 12.61 7.69 16.61
CA ILE A 155 13.34 6.42 16.61
C ILE A 155 14.47 6.46 15.58
#